data_AF-A0A0M9ADR0-F1
#
_entry.id   AF-A0A0M9ADR0-F1
#
_cell.length_a   1.000
_cell.length_b   1.000
_cell.length_c   1.000
_cell.angle_alpha   90.00
_cell.angle_beta   90.00
_cell.angle_gamma   90.00
#
_symmetry.space_group_name_H-M   'P 1'
#
loop_
_entity.id
_entity.type
_entity.pdbx_description
1 polymer ?
#
loop_
_entity_poly.entity_id
_entity_poly.type
_entity_poly.pdbx_seq_one_letter_code
_entity_poly.pdbx_strand_id
1 'polypeptide(L)'
;MERLADLVDLYEYRVEDLAQGRPPKGGKRALLELRAFLAQARLPAPLAKRFRQADARFRALRGGAEPPPALELPTLVPEAPEPTRTEAEGVLHALALKVWRLLASREARARAKDLLSGRREELRLIHAFLQNYLDYREKPEFKRDYNLSRFTPTHPIPSLTDSLLDLEDPKVAEALLLEYLETALRIPQDLPIPPEETRNYVRRFLNRLLDWDEAYGLPPKRDLLALRRALEEARRLGAGEKEIARLEERLREEAKEERRRELLLEEERRRFRVAQEKALALLNLLPVPQGENPWPEVPPLGEVQETLATVPLAPGRVALGPLVLTLSQVDGTWYLGLAGEDHVLEESQVLPWEDLEVWAVREGDLLHLRLEARSGLRLYELLSEGRVLALLLSPKGDYAYLRLLRGLFAKLKGEFRPEELGPRLAEKYRQAPEEALLDFARKGLEVTLKRLGGQDPEPLLLEVGQALGLEGEARTLAEALREYLGRRPPTRETLGGEVHLLSLSPEPQSLKVGSAVLSLRLKEDGVYVGQAGEVPRRLKDLLVYRLAEGALILAREGRRLAYLVVGTP
;
A
#
# COMPACT_ATOMS: atom_id res chain seq x y z
N MET A 1 14.39 31.19 43.24
CA MET A 1 15.18 30.11 42.59
C MET A 1 16.38 29.71 43.44
N GLU A 2 17.12 30.65 44.04
CA GLU A 2 18.25 30.36 44.96
C GLU A 2 17.88 29.37 46.08
N ARG A 3 16.75 29.57 46.77
CA ARG A 3 16.27 28.64 47.82
C ARG A 3 16.09 27.18 47.37
N LEU A 4 15.76 26.91 46.10
CA LEU A 4 15.59 25.54 45.60
C LEU A 4 16.93 24.91 45.20
N ALA A 5 17.88 25.73 44.73
CA ALA A 5 19.25 25.30 44.50
C ALA A 5 19.92 24.90 45.82
N ASP A 6 19.78 25.72 46.87
CA ASP A 6 20.34 25.43 48.20
C ASP A 6 19.79 24.13 48.80
N LEU A 7 18.53 23.81 48.54
CA LEU A 7 17.90 22.57 49.03
C LEU A 7 18.38 21.33 48.26
N VAL A 8 18.66 21.46 46.96
CA VAL A 8 19.26 20.39 46.15
C VAL A 8 20.72 20.17 46.56
N ASP A 9 21.48 21.25 46.80
CA ASP A 9 22.86 21.17 47.30
C ASP A 9 22.90 20.53 48.70
N LEU A 10 21.96 20.87 49.58
CA LEU A 10 21.82 20.25 50.90
C LEU A 10 21.45 18.76 50.80
N TYR A 11 20.64 18.38 49.82
CA TYR A 11 20.30 16.98 49.57
C TYR A 11 21.51 16.19 49.08
N GLU A 12 22.26 16.73 48.11
CA GLU A 12 23.52 16.15 47.63
C GLU A 12 24.52 15.93 48.75
N TYR A 13 24.77 16.97 49.57
CA TYR A 13 25.69 16.90 50.70
C TYR A 13 25.29 15.81 51.72
N ARG A 14 24.00 15.68 52.03
CA ARG A 14 23.51 14.66 52.98
C ARG A 14 23.56 13.24 52.41
N VAL A 15 23.40 13.07 51.10
CA VAL A 15 23.57 11.77 50.43
C VAL A 15 25.05 11.38 50.41
N GLU A 16 25.96 12.34 50.24
CA GLU A 16 27.41 12.09 50.32
C GLU A 16 27.88 11.75 51.75
N ASP A 17 27.39 12.43 52.78
CA ASP A 17 27.64 12.07 54.18
C ASP A 17 27.21 10.60 54.44
N LEU A 18 26.05 10.20 53.91
CA LEU A 18 25.53 8.83 54.04
C LEU A 18 26.37 7.82 53.25
N ALA A 19 26.89 8.21 52.07
CA ALA A 19 27.79 7.38 51.26
C ALA A 19 29.13 7.14 51.96
N GLN A 20 29.60 8.11 52.75
CA GLN A 20 30.82 8.02 53.56
C GLN A 20 30.60 7.35 54.93
N GLY A 21 29.40 6.82 55.20
CA GLY A 21 29.05 6.15 56.45
C GLY A 21 28.88 7.08 57.65
N ARG A 22 28.81 8.40 57.43
CA ARG A 22 28.56 9.41 58.47
C ARG A 22 27.05 9.65 58.62
N PRO A 23 26.52 9.84 59.83
CA PRO A 23 25.11 10.15 60.01
C PRO A 23 24.82 11.57 59.45
N PRO A 24 23.86 11.74 58.52
CA PRO A 24 23.58 13.04 57.92
C PRO A 24 23.07 14.02 58.97
N LYS A 25 23.54 15.28 58.93
CA LYS A 25 23.09 16.34 59.86
C LYS A 25 21.57 16.54 59.74
N GLY A 26 20.85 16.24 60.83
CA GLY A 26 19.37 16.26 60.90
C GLY A 26 18.71 14.86 60.89
N GLY A 27 19.49 13.79 60.75
CA GLY A 27 19.01 12.41 60.82
C GLY A 27 18.39 11.89 59.53
N LYS A 28 18.25 10.56 59.42
CA LYS A 28 17.76 9.86 58.22
C LYS A 28 16.33 10.27 57.83
N ARG A 29 15.50 10.66 58.81
CA ARG A 29 14.12 11.10 58.58
C ARG A 29 14.06 12.45 57.85
N ALA A 30 14.88 13.42 58.26
CA ALA A 30 14.96 14.72 57.58
C ALA A 30 15.51 14.61 56.15
N LEU A 31 16.35 13.61 55.86
CA LEU A 31 16.80 13.31 54.49
C LEU A 31 15.67 12.77 53.61
N LEU A 32 14.83 11.89 54.16
CA LEU A 32 13.68 11.33 53.43
C LEU A 32 12.57 12.37 53.21
N GLU A 33 12.34 13.25 54.17
CA GLU A 33 11.40 14.37 54.04
C GLU A 33 11.89 15.39 52.99
N LEU A 34 13.19 15.73 53.00
CA LEU A 34 13.80 16.59 51.98
C LEU A 34 13.72 15.97 50.57
N ARG A 35 13.94 14.66 50.47
CA ARG A 35 13.78 13.91 49.21
C ARG A 35 12.36 13.98 48.68
N ALA A 36 11.37 13.73 49.54
CA ALA A 36 9.96 13.76 49.16
C ALA A 36 9.54 15.16 48.70
N PHE A 37 10.00 16.20 49.40
CA PHE A 37 9.75 17.59 49.04
C PHE A 37 10.36 17.95 47.67
N LEU A 38 11.63 17.63 47.43
CA LEU A 38 12.30 17.91 46.15
C LEU A 38 11.73 17.10 44.98
N ALA A 39 11.22 15.90 45.22
CA ALA A 39 10.58 15.08 44.21
C ALA A 39 9.22 15.64 43.76
N GLN A 40 8.51 16.34 44.65
CA GLN A 40 7.23 16.97 44.35
C GLN A 40 7.38 18.42 43.84
N ALA A 41 8.51 19.07 44.11
CA ALA A 41 8.77 20.43 43.65
C ALA A 41 9.05 20.49 42.14
N ARG A 42 8.49 21.49 41.44
CA ARG A 42 8.80 21.78 40.03
C ARG A 42 10.20 22.39 39.91
N LEU A 43 11.22 21.54 39.82
CA LEU A 43 12.62 21.94 39.69
C LEU A 43 12.96 22.32 38.23
N PRO A 44 13.67 23.44 37.99
CA PRO A 44 14.23 23.77 36.68
C PRO A 44 15.17 22.66 36.17
N ALA A 45 15.22 22.47 34.84
CA ALA A 45 15.95 21.38 34.18
C ALA A 45 17.37 21.08 34.71
N PRO A 46 18.26 22.06 34.96
CA PRO A 46 19.59 21.77 35.49
C PRO A 46 19.58 21.24 36.94
N LEU A 47 18.68 21.74 37.80
CA LEU A 47 18.54 21.28 39.18
C LEU A 47 17.83 19.93 39.27
N ALA A 48 16.89 19.67 38.35
CA ALA A 48 16.20 18.37 38.26
C ALA A 48 17.16 17.24 37.87
N LYS A 49 18.13 17.50 36.97
CA LYS A 49 19.16 16.52 36.60
C LYS A 49 20.06 16.18 37.80
N ARG A 50 20.51 17.21 38.52
CA ARG A 50 21.33 17.10 39.74
C ARG A 50 20.65 16.29 40.84
N PHE A 51 19.39 16.61 41.13
CA PHE A 51 18.58 15.84 42.09
C PHE A 51 18.42 14.36 41.70
N ARG A 52 18.15 14.04 40.43
CA ARG A 52 18.02 12.64 39.98
C ARG A 52 19.32 11.84 40.14
N GLN A 53 20.47 12.46 39.91
CA GLN A 53 21.77 11.82 40.09
C GLN A 53 22.06 11.55 41.57
N ALA A 54 21.77 12.51 42.45
CA ALA A 54 21.86 12.33 43.90
C ALA A 54 20.90 11.24 44.41
N ASP A 55 19.66 11.20 43.90
CA ASP A 55 18.66 10.21 44.30
C ASP A 55 19.03 8.78 43.88
N ALA A 56 19.63 8.62 42.70
CA ALA A 56 20.14 7.33 42.25
C ALA A 56 21.25 6.79 43.18
N ARG A 57 22.17 7.66 43.62
CA ARG A 57 23.22 7.31 44.60
C ARG A 57 22.61 6.92 45.96
N PHE A 58 21.60 7.65 46.43
CA PHE A 58 20.91 7.31 47.67
C PHE A 58 20.23 5.94 47.62
N ARG A 59 19.59 5.57 46.50
CA ARG A 59 18.96 4.24 46.32
C ARG A 59 19.99 3.12 46.29
N ALA A 60 21.14 3.34 45.63
CA ALA A 60 22.22 2.36 45.58
C ALA A 60 22.75 2.03 46.98
N LEU A 61 22.86 3.03 47.87
CA LEU A 61 23.26 2.84 49.27
C LEU A 61 22.24 2.07 50.11
N ARG A 62 20.97 2.00 49.68
CA ARG A 62 19.89 1.26 50.36
C ARG A 62 19.78 -0.19 49.89
N GLY A 63 20.39 -0.53 48.75
CA GLY A 63 20.35 -1.86 48.14
C GLY A 63 21.34 -2.89 48.71
N GLY A 64 22.08 -2.56 49.77
CA GLY A 64 23.09 -3.43 50.39
C GLY A 64 22.59 -4.29 51.57
N ALA A 65 21.35 -4.77 51.56
CA ALA A 65 20.87 -5.74 52.56
C ALA A 65 20.82 -7.14 51.92
N GLU A 66 21.70 -8.03 52.39
CA GLU A 66 21.77 -9.45 52.00
C GLU A 66 20.43 -10.18 52.18
N PRO A 67 20.08 -11.11 51.26
CA PRO A 67 18.88 -11.93 51.40
C PRO A 67 19.07 -13.02 52.47
N PRO A 68 18.09 -13.26 53.35
CA PRO A 68 18.08 -14.44 54.22
C PRO A 68 17.85 -15.73 53.40
N PRO A 69 18.31 -16.89 53.89
CA PRO A 69 18.26 -18.14 53.15
C PRO A 69 16.82 -18.61 52.92
N ALA A 70 16.62 -19.27 51.78
CA ALA A 70 15.33 -19.72 51.28
C ALA A 70 14.61 -20.63 52.29
N LEU A 71 13.43 -20.18 52.71
CA LEU A 71 12.39 -21.06 53.21
C LEU A 71 11.56 -21.50 52.01
N GLU A 72 11.61 -22.80 51.69
CA GLU A 72 10.69 -23.44 50.76
C GLU A 72 9.28 -23.38 51.35
N LEU A 73 8.50 -22.41 50.88
CA LEU A 73 7.05 -22.45 50.94
C LEU A 73 6.54 -22.52 49.51
N PRO A 74 5.55 -23.40 49.20
CA PRO A 74 4.99 -23.47 47.86
C PRO A 74 4.30 -22.15 47.58
N THR A 75 4.91 -21.35 46.71
CA THR A 75 4.28 -20.12 46.24
C THR A 75 3.34 -20.53 45.12
N LEU A 76 2.05 -20.66 45.45
CA LEU A 76 0.98 -20.51 44.46
C LEU A 76 1.02 -19.05 43.99
N VAL A 77 1.95 -18.76 43.09
CA VAL A 77 1.82 -17.63 42.16
C VAL A 77 0.67 -18.03 41.25
N PRO A 78 -0.41 -17.24 41.10
CA PRO A 78 -1.25 -17.38 39.93
C PRO A 78 -0.35 -17.03 38.75
N GLU A 79 0.19 -18.06 38.09
CA GLU A 79 0.65 -17.97 36.72
C GLU A 79 -0.48 -17.27 35.97
N ALA A 80 -0.20 -16.08 35.41
CA ALA A 80 -1.11 -15.55 34.40
C ALA A 80 -1.25 -16.68 33.37
N PRO A 81 -2.48 -17.16 33.10
CA PRO A 81 -2.63 -18.34 32.26
C PRO A 81 -1.89 -18.06 30.95
N GLU A 82 -0.92 -18.89 30.60
CA GLU A 82 -0.38 -18.89 29.25
C GLU A 82 -1.59 -18.95 28.31
N PRO A 83 -1.70 -18.02 27.34
CA PRO A 83 -2.84 -18.03 26.44
C PRO A 83 -2.91 -19.42 25.82
N THR A 84 -4.08 -20.04 25.92
CA THR A 84 -4.28 -21.34 25.30
C THR A 84 -3.94 -21.21 23.82
N ARG A 85 -3.39 -22.26 23.21
CA ARG A 85 -2.94 -22.25 21.80
C ARG A 85 -3.98 -21.63 20.85
N THR A 86 -5.26 -21.84 21.14
CA THR A 86 -6.43 -21.27 20.44
C THR A 86 -6.56 -19.74 20.59
N GLU A 87 -6.27 -19.19 21.77
CA GLU A 87 -6.29 -17.74 22.02
C GLU A 87 -5.12 -17.04 21.32
N ALA A 88 -3.92 -17.65 21.35
CA ALA A 88 -2.76 -17.13 20.63
C ALA A 88 -2.99 -17.12 19.10
N GLU A 89 -3.57 -18.18 18.54
CA GLU A 89 -3.96 -18.24 17.13
C GLU A 89 -5.04 -17.19 16.78
N GLY A 90 -5.99 -16.94 17.68
CA GLY A 90 -7.01 -15.90 17.51
C GLY A 90 -6.46 -14.48 17.46
N VAL A 91 -5.49 -14.14 18.32
CA VAL A 91 -4.86 -12.82 18.34
C VAL A 91 -3.98 -12.60 17.10
N LEU A 92 -3.22 -13.60 16.67
CA LEU A 92 -2.45 -13.52 15.42
C LEU A 92 -3.36 -13.34 14.20
N HIS A 93 -4.51 -14.01 14.18
CA HIS A 93 -5.52 -13.82 13.15
C HIS A 93 -6.11 -12.39 13.15
N ALA A 94 -6.37 -11.82 14.33
CA ALA A 94 -6.83 -10.44 14.45
C ALA A 94 -5.79 -9.42 13.97
N LEU A 95 -4.50 -9.66 14.25
CA LEU A 95 -3.39 -8.87 13.68
C LEU A 95 -3.37 -8.99 12.15
N ALA A 96 -3.47 -10.21 11.61
CA ALA A 96 -3.50 -10.43 10.17
C ALA A 96 -4.68 -9.73 9.50
N LEU A 97 -5.85 -9.70 10.15
CA LEU A 97 -7.02 -8.97 9.69
C LEU A 97 -6.77 -7.46 9.64
N LYS A 98 -6.17 -6.87 10.68
CA LYS A 98 -5.81 -5.45 10.69
C LYS A 98 -4.77 -5.11 9.60
N VAL A 99 -3.78 -5.97 9.37
CA VAL A 99 -2.82 -5.80 8.26
C VAL A 99 -3.54 -5.90 6.91
N TRP A 100 -4.46 -6.84 6.75
CA TRP A 100 -5.25 -6.97 5.53
C TRP A 100 -6.07 -5.70 5.25
N ARG A 101 -6.67 -5.08 6.28
CA ARG A 101 -7.40 -3.81 6.13
C ARG A 101 -6.52 -2.69 5.59
N LEU A 102 -5.26 -2.59 6.03
CA LEU A 102 -4.31 -1.60 5.51
C LEU A 102 -3.97 -1.87 4.03
N LEU A 103 -3.74 -3.13 3.65
CA LEU A 103 -3.55 -3.53 2.24
C LEU A 103 -4.79 -3.24 1.39
N ALA A 104 -5.97 -3.58 1.91
CA ALA A 104 -7.25 -3.37 1.26
C ALA A 104 -7.54 -1.89 1.07
N SER A 105 -7.24 -1.02 2.04
CA SER A 105 -7.38 0.44 1.90
C SER A 105 -6.48 0.99 0.80
N ARG A 106 -5.22 0.56 0.74
CA ARG A 106 -4.31 0.95 -0.34
C ARG A 106 -4.86 0.56 -1.72
N GLU A 107 -5.35 -0.67 -1.87
CA GLU A 107 -5.93 -1.14 -3.14
C GLU A 107 -7.27 -0.46 -3.45
N ALA A 108 -8.15 -0.31 -2.47
CA ALA A 108 -9.44 0.39 -2.60
C ALA A 108 -9.22 1.83 -3.06
N ARG A 109 -8.24 2.55 -2.49
CA ARG A 109 -7.88 3.89 -2.92
C ARG A 109 -7.39 3.95 -4.38
N ALA A 110 -6.67 2.92 -4.84
CA ALA A 110 -6.25 2.83 -6.23
C ALA A 110 -7.44 2.56 -7.16
N ARG A 111 -8.33 1.62 -6.79
CA ARG A 111 -9.53 1.28 -7.58
C ARG A 111 -10.58 2.37 -7.59
N ALA A 112 -10.77 3.07 -6.48
CA ALA A 112 -11.71 4.19 -6.37
C ALA A 112 -11.44 5.24 -7.44
N LYS A 113 -10.16 5.59 -7.69
CA LYS A 113 -9.78 6.54 -8.75
C LYS A 113 -10.26 6.09 -10.13
N ASP A 114 -10.14 4.81 -10.44
CA ASP A 114 -10.59 4.26 -11.73
C ASP A 114 -12.13 4.27 -11.82
N LEU A 115 -12.83 3.93 -10.73
CA LEU A 115 -14.29 3.82 -10.66
C LEU A 115 -15.01 5.17 -10.57
N LEU A 116 -14.30 6.24 -10.21
CA LEU A 116 -14.83 7.61 -10.24
C LEU A 116 -14.99 8.15 -11.68
N SER A 117 -14.34 7.51 -12.66
CA SER A 117 -14.48 7.86 -14.07
C SER A 117 -15.80 7.33 -14.65
N GLY A 118 -16.41 8.10 -15.56
CA GLY A 118 -17.68 7.70 -16.19
C GLY A 118 -18.92 7.97 -15.32
N ARG A 119 -19.91 7.07 -15.35
CA ARG A 119 -21.19 7.22 -14.63
C ARG A 119 -21.25 6.44 -13.32
N ARG A 120 -20.12 5.90 -12.87
CA ARG A 120 -19.92 5.33 -11.52
C ARG A 120 -20.92 4.21 -11.22
N GLU A 121 -21.28 3.43 -12.23
CA GLU A 121 -22.26 2.35 -12.13
C GLU A 121 -21.86 1.33 -11.05
N GLU A 122 -20.56 1.04 -10.93
CA GLU A 122 -20.00 0.14 -9.93
C GLU A 122 -20.24 0.64 -8.50
N LEU A 123 -19.93 1.92 -8.22
CA LEU A 123 -20.11 2.51 -6.90
C LEU A 123 -21.60 2.57 -6.52
N ARG A 124 -22.46 2.97 -7.47
CA ARG A 124 -23.92 3.03 -7.25
C ARG A 124 -24.50 1.65 -6.97
N LEU A 125 -24.04 0.62 -7.69
CA LEU A 125 -24.46 -0.77 -7.46
C LEU A 125 -23.98 -1.30 -6.11
N ILE A 126 -22.73 -1.02 -5.73
CA ILE A 126 -22.17 -1.41 -4.43
C ILE A 126 -22.94 -0.74 -3.29
N HIS A 127 -23.24 0.55 -3.40
CA HIS A 127 -24.05 1.26 -2.41
C HIS A 127 -25.42 0.59 -2.23
N ALA A 128 -26.12 0.32 -3.34
CA ALA A 128 -27.42 -0.36 -3.28
C ALA A 128 -27.31 -1.76 -2.66
N PHE A 129 -26.27 -2.52 -2.99
CA PHE A 129 -25.99 -3.81 -2.34
C PHE A 129 -25.83 -3.66 -0.82
N LEU A 130 -25.00 -2.72 -0.36
CA LEU A 130 -24.73 -2.53 1.07
C LEU A 130 -25.99 -2.15 1.84
N GLN A 131 -26.77 -1.18 1.36
CA GLN A 131 -28.01 -0.76 2.01
C GLN A 131 -29.03 -1.90 2.09
N ASN A 132 -29.23 -2.64 0.99
CA ASN A 132 -30.13 -3.79 0.99
C ASN A 132 -29.62 -4.94 1.88
N TYR A 133 -28.31 -5.17 1.94
CA TYR A 133 -27.73 -6.23 2.78
C TYR A 133 -27.90 -5.89 4.27
N LEU A 134 -27.57 -4.66 4.67
CA LEU A 134 -27.74 -4.19 6.04
C LEU A 134 -29.20 -4.31 6.50
N ASP A 135 -30.14 -3.82 5.70
CA ASP A 135 -31.58 -3.94 5.98
C ASP A 135 -32.05 -5.39 6.04
N TYR A 136 -31.54 -6.24 5.15
CA TYR A 136 -31.97 -7.63 5.10
C TYR A 136 -31.42 -8.44 6.28
N ARG A 137 -30.20 -8.13 6.72
CA ARG A 137 -29.52 -8.76 7.85
C ARG A 137 -30.28 -8.62 9.17
N GLU A 138 -30.99 -7.52 9.37
CA GLU A 138 -31.83 -7.29 10.56
C GLU A 138 -33.13 -8.12 10.56
N LYS A 139 -33.50 -8.73 9.43
CA LYS A 139 -34.73 -9.53 9.34
C LYS A 139 -34.53 -10.95 9.90
N PRO A 140 -35.53 -11.52 10.60
CA PRO A 140 -35.41 -12.83 11.23
C PRO A 140 -35.23 -13.96 10.22
N GLU A 141 -35.68 -13.79 8.97
CA GLU A 141 -35.55 -14.80 7.92
C GLU A 141 -34.12 -14.91 7.36
N PHE A 142 -33.29 -13.88 7.52
CA PHE A 142 -31.96 -13.76 6.92
C PHE A 142 -31.08 -14.99 7.17
N LYS A 143 -30.95 -15.42 8.43
CA LYS A 143 -30.08 -16.53 8.84
C LYS A 143 -30.42 -17.88 8.18
N ARG A 144 -31.61 -18.02 7.61
CA ARG A 144 -32.11 -19.25 6.98
C ARG A 144 -32.28 -19.14 5.46
N ASP A 145 -32.09 -17.95 4.88
CA ASP A 145 -32.35 -17.69 3.46
C ASP A 145 -31.08 -17.57 2.63
N TYR A 146 -30.31 -18.64 2.58
CA TYR A 146 -29.08 -18.72 1.78
C TYR A 146 -29.28 -18.45 0.28
N ASN A 147 -30.45 -18.82 -0.24
CA ASN A 147 -30.79 -18.72 -1.66
C ASN A 147 -31.47 -17.41 -2.03
N LEU A 148 -31.66 -16.49 -1.07
CA LEU A 148 -32.35 -15.21 -1.27
C LEU A 148 -33.74 -15.42 -1.88
N SER A 149 -34.45 -16.45 -1.40
CA SER A 149 -35.79 -16.82 -1.86
C SER A 149 -36.87 -15.91 -1.30
N ARG A 150 -36.65 -15.35 -0.11
CA ARG A 150 -37.54 -14.43 0.62
C ARG A 150 -37.02 -12.99 0.57
N PHE A 151 -35.78 -12.79 0.17
CA PHE A 151 -35.22 -11.47 -0.05
C PHE A 151 -36.00 -10.72 -1.14
N THR A 152 -36.49 -9.54 -0.78
CA THR A 152 -37.07 -8.57 -1.69
C THR A 152 -36.28 -7.27 -1.53
N PRO A 153 -35.65 -6.77 -2.60
CA PRO A 153 -34.95 -5.49 -2.57
C PRO A 153 -35.88 -4.34 -2.13
N THR A 154 -35.33 -3.41 -1.36
CA THR A 154 -36.03 -2.22 -0.85
C THR A 154 -35.34 -0.93 -1.28
N HIS A 155 -34.02 -0.94 -1.41
CA HIS A 155 -33.25 0.25 -1.78
C HIS A 155 -32.87 0.20 -3.27
N PRO A 156 -33.36 1.12 -4.10
CA PRO A 156 -33.02 1.16 -5.51
C PRO A 156 -31.56 1.59 -5.72
N ILE A 157 -31.07 1.42 -6.95
CA ILE A 157 -29.77 1.94 -7.34
C ILE A 157 -29.87 3.46 -7.42
N PRO A 158 -29.09 4.21 -6.62
CA PRO A 158 -29.16 5.67 -6.59
C PRO A 158 -28.98 6.27 -7.98
N SER A 159 -29.59 7.43 -8.26
CA SER A 159 -29.35 8.15 -9.53
C SER A 159 -27.92 8.70 -9.58
N LEU A 160 -27.41 8.98 -10.79
CA LEU A 160 -26.15 9.71 -10.94
C LEU A 160 -26.21 11.11 -10.32
N THR A 161 -27.40 11.72 -10.31
CA THR A 161 -27.65 13.08 -9.78
C THR A 161 -27.98 13.09 -8.29
N ASP A 162 -27.87 11.96 -7.60
CA ASP A 162 -28.17 11.88 -6.18
C ASP A 162 -27.07 12.58 -5.37
N SER A 163 -27.33 13.83 -4.98
CA SER A 163 -26.38 14.69 -4.28
C SER A 163 -26.15 14.29 -2.83
N LEU A 164 -26.93 13.36 -2.28
CA LEU A 164 -26.78 12.96 -0.87
C LEU A 164 -25.66 11.94 -0.65
N LEU A 165 -25.16 11.32 -1.73
CA LEU A 165 -24.20 10.23 -1.65
C LEU A 165 -22.77 10.65 -1.94
N ASP A 166 -22.54 11.90 -2.40
CA ASP A 166 -21.23 12.46 -2.74
C ASP A 166 -20.26 11.46 -3.41
N LEU A 167 -20.80 10.60 -4.30
CA LEU A 167 -20.04 9.52 -4.96
C LEU A 167 -18.96 10.04 -5.91
N GLU A 168 -18.82 11.36 -6.04
CA GLU A 168 -17.73 12.02 -6.74
C GLU A 168 -16.47 12.18 -5.87
N ASP A 169 -16.62 12.16 -4.54
CA ASP A 169 -15.50 12.29 -3.61
C ASP A 169 -14.69 10.99 -3.58
N PRO A 170 -13.38 11.03 -3.91
CA PRO A 170 -12.50 9.89 -3.81
C PRO A 170 -12.48 9.20 -2.44
N LYS A 171 -12.67 9.95 -1.35
CA LYS A 171 -12.69 9.39 0.00
C LYS A 171 -13.97 8.59 0.26
N VAL A 172 -15.11 9.06 -0.23
CA VAL A 172 -16.39 8.35 -0.10
C VAL A 172 -16.35 7.08 -0.94
N ALA A 173 -15.82 7.15 -2.16
CA ALA A 173 -15.62 5.97 -3.00
C ALA A 173 -14.68 4.95 -2.32
N GLU A 174 -13.55 5.39 -1.77
CA GLU A 174 -12.64 4.51 -1.02
C GLU A 174 -13.33 3.83 0.16
N ALA A 175 -14.05 4.61 0.98
CA ALA A 175 -14.78 4.09 2.14
C ALA A 175 -15.85 3.07 1.74
N LEU A 176 -16.59 3.34 0.65
CA LEU A 176 -17.63 2.45 0.14
C LEU A 176 -17.04 1.10 -0.34
N LEU A 177 -15.90 1.14 -1.03
CA LEU A 177 -15.21 -0.09 -1.46
C LEU A 177 -14.69 -0.90 -0.27
N LEU A 178 -14.16 -0.22 0.75
CA LEU A 178 -13.72 -0.87 1.98
C LEU A 178 -14.89 -1.52 2.71
N GLU A 179 -16.00 -0.80 2.90
CA GLU A 179 -17.21 -1.32 3.53
C GLU A 179 -17.79 -2.52 2.76
N TYR A 180 -17.72 -2.49 1.43
CA TYR A 180 -18.10 -3.63 0.59
C TYR A 180 -17.25 -4.87 0.85
N LEU A 181 -15.92 -4.71 0.90
CA LEU A 181 -15.00 -5.82 1.18
C LEU A 181 -15.19 -6.34 2.62
N GLU A 182 -15.33 -5.46 3.60
CA GLU A 182 -15.58 -5.86 4.99
C GLU A 182 -16.92 -6.59 5.16
N THR A 183 -17.97 -6.09 4.50
CA THR A 183 -19.27 -6.74 4.47
C THR A 183 -19.16 -8.13 3.87
N ALA A 184 -18.50 -8.26 2.71
CA ALA A 184 -18.31 -9.55 2.05
C ALA A 184 -17.51 -10.53 2.92
N LEU A 185 -16.45 -10.07 3.58
CA LEU A 185 -15.65 -10.87 4.52
C LEU A 185 -16.51 -11.42 5.67
N ARG A 186 -17.46 -10.61 6.17
CA ARG A 186 -18.34 -10.94 7.30
C ARG A 186 -19.48 -11.91 6.95
N ILE A 187 -19.86 -12.05 5.67
CA ILE A 187 -21.03 -12.86 5.27
C ILE A 187 -21.04 -14.27 5.90
N PRO A 188 -19.95 -15.06 5.92
CA PRO A 188 -19.95 -16.40 6.53
C PRO A 188 -20.10 -16.41 8.06
N GLN A 189 -19.89 -15.26 8.71
CA GLN A 189 -20.14 -15.09 10.15
C GLN A 189 -21.60 -14.72 10.40
N ASP A 190 -22.20 -13.95 9.50
CA ASP A 190 -23.60 -13.52 9.59
C ASP A 190 -24.57 -14.61 9.13
N LEU A 191 -24.18 -15.42 8.14
CA LEU A 191 -24.93 -16.54 7.56
C LEU A 191 -24.11 -17.84 7.67
N PRO A 192 -24.75 -18.99 7.99
CA PRO A 192 -24.08 -20.27 8.10
C PRO A 192 -23.74 -20.86 6.72
N ILE A 193 -22.86 -20.20 5.98
CA ILE A 193 -22.43 -20.58 4.63
C ILE A 193 -20.93 -20.88 4.63
N PRO A 194 -20.46 -21.80 3.78
CA PRO A 194 -19.03 -21.98 3.56
C PRO A 194 -18.41 -20.66 3.07
N PRO A 195 -17.24 -20.25 3.57
CA PRO A 195 -16.57 -19.04 3.11
C PRO A 195 -16.36 -18.98 1.58
N GLU A 196 -16.12 -20.13 0.93
CA GLU A 196 -15.98 -20.25 -0.53
C GLU A 196 -17.22 -19.79 -1.30
N GLU A 197 -18.41 -19.87 -0.70
CA GLU A 197 -19.68 -19.48 -1.31
C GLU A 197 -19.95 -17.97 -1.24
N THR A 198 -19.10 -17.18 -0.57
CA THR A 198 -19.26 -15.73 -0.43
C THR A 198 -19.47 -15.06 -1.79
N ARG A 199 -18.61 -15.36 -2.78
CA ARG A 199 -18.72 -14.78 -4.13
C ARG A 199 -20.04 -15.13 -4.80
N ASN A 200 -20.48 -16.38 -4.68
CA ASN A 200 -21.73 -16.84 -5.28
C ASN A 200 -22.95 -16.20 -4.61
N TYR A 201 -22.91 -16.05 -3.28
CA TYR A 201 -23.95 -15.37 -2.53
C TYR A 201 -24.07 -13.90 -2.97
N VAL A 202 -22.97 -13.17 -3.02
CA VAL A 202 -22.96 -11.77 -3.49
C VAL A 202 -23.45 -11.67 -4.94
N ARG A 203 -23.03 -12.59 -5.83
CA ARG A 203 -23.54 -12.64 -7.21
C ARG A 203 -25.06 -12.85 -7.25
N ARG A 204 -25.61 -13.79 -6.48
CA ARG A 204 -27.06 -14.02 -6.40
C ARG A 204 -27.78 -12.78 -5.88
N PHE A 205 -27.22 -12.10 -4.89
CA PHE A 205 -27.78 -10.88 -4.34
C PHE A 205 -27.84 -9.75 -5.37
N LEU A 206 -26.73 -9.51 -6.07
CA LEU A 206 -26.66 -8.53 -7.14
C LEU A 206 -27.64 -8.87 -8.28
N ASN A 207 -27.77 -10.16 -8.67
CA ASN A 207 -28.76 -10.57 -9.66
C ASN A 207 -30.19 -10.22 -9.20
N ARG A 208 -30.55 -10.49 -7.94
CA ARG A 208 -31.86 -10.12 -7.40
C ARG A 208 -32.13 -8.63 -7.43
N LEU A 209 -31.10 -7.82 -7.19
CA LEU A 209 -31.20 -6.36 -7.30
C LEU A 209 -31.40 -5.91 -8.76
N LEU A 210 -30.67 -6.53 -9.70
CA LEU A 210 -30.74 -6.15 -11.12
C LEU A 210 -31.98 -6.66 -11.85
N ASP A 211 -32.60 -7.74 -11.36
CA ASP A 211 -33.87 -8.27 -11.87
C ASP A 211 -35.08 -7.44 -11.39
N TRP A 212 -34.88 -6.55 -10.41
CA TRP A 212 -35.90 -5.64 -9.90
C TRP A 212 -36.01 -4.37 -10.77
N ASP A 213 -37.11 -4.22 -11.51
CA ASP A 213 -37.31 -3.12 -12.48
C ASP A 213 -37.27 -1.73 -11.84
N GLU A 214 -37.80 -1.59 -10.63
CA GLU A 214 -37.81 -0.32 -9.91
C GLU A 214 -36.41 0.06 -9.38
N ALA A 215 -35.44 -0.86 -9.38
CA ALA A 215 -34.07 -0.57 -8.98
C ALA A 215 -33.41 0.53 -9.82
N TYR A 216 -33.83 0.69 -11.08
CA TYR A 216 -33.22 1.64 -12.03
C TYR A 216 -33.80 3.07 -11.94
N GLY A 217 -34.77 3.32 -11.06
CA GLY A 217 -35.38 4.64 -10.89
C GLY A 217 -36.12 5.16 -12.14
N LEU A 218 -36.60 4.24 -13.00
CA LEU A 218 -37.36 4.60 -14.19
C LEU A 218 -38.80 5.02 -13.83
N PRO A 219 -39.47 5.82 -14.69
CA PRO A 219 -40.87 6.17 -14.49
C PRO A 219 -41.76 4.94 -14.30
N PRO A 220 -42.83 5.03 -13.50
CA PRO A 220 -43.73 3.92 -13.24
C PRO A 220 -44.39 3.45 -14.54
N LYS A 221 -44.62 2.14 -14.64
CA LYS A 221 -45.32 1.51 -15.76
C LYS A 221 -46.75 2.05 -15.86
N ARG A 222 -47.18 2.44 -17.06
CA ARG A 222 -48.56 2.89 -17.29
C ARG A 222 -49.46 1.72 -17.70
N ASP A 223 -50.72 1.76 -17.26
CA ASP A 223 -51.68 0.71 -17.55
C ASP A 223 -52.31 0.88 -18.94
N LEU A 224 -51.60 0.35 -19.95
CA LEU A 224 -52.08 0.30 -21.33
C LEU A 224 -53.35 -0.55 -21.50
N LEU A 225 -53.59 -1.52 -20.60
CA LEU A 225 -54.78 -2.38 -20.66
C LEU A 225 -56.02 -1.62 -20.19
N ALA A 226 -55.90 -0.81 -19.14
CA ALA A 226 -56.98 0.10 -18.72
C ALA A 226 -57.35 1.08 -19.84
N LEU A 227 -56.36 1.66 -20.53
CA LEU A 227 -56.62 2.55 -21.67
C LEU A 227 -57.28 1.84 -22.87
N ARG A 228 -56.87 0.60 -23.17
CA ARG A 228 -57.52 -0.21 -24.20
C ARG A 228 -58.98 -0.52 -23.85
N ARG A 229 -59.27 -0.87 -22.60
CA ARG A 229 -60.63 -1.10 -22.11
C ARG A 229 -61.48 0.17 -22.20
N ALA A 230 -60.93 1.31 -21.77
CA ALA A 230 -61.62 2.61 -21.88
C ALA A 230 -61.94 2.99 -23.34
N LEU A 231 -61.04 2.68 -24.28
CA LEU A 231 -61.27 2.86 -25.71
C LEU A 231 -62.39 1.94 -26.25
N GLU A 232 -62.39 0.67 -25.85
CA GLU A 232 -63.41 -0.31 -26.23
C GLU A 232 -64.80 0.05 -25.68
N GLU A 233 -64.87 0.52 -24.44
CA GLU A 233 -66.10 1.01 -23.81
C GLU A 233 -66.62 2.27 -24.50
N ALA A 234 -65.75 3.24 -24.81
CA ALA A 234 -66.13 4.44 -25.55
C ALA A 234 -66.70 4.12 -26.94
N ARG A 235 -66.12 3.12 -27.64
CA ARG A 235 -66.64 2.63 -28.92
C ARG A 235 -67.99 1.92 -28.78
N ARG A 236 -68.19 1.14 -27.72
CA ARG A 236 -69.47 0.46 -27.44
C ARG A 236 -70.60 1.43 -27.08
N LEU A 237 -70.28 2.50 -26.36
CA LEU A 237 -71.24 3.50 -25.89
C LEU A 237 -71.56 4.58 -26.94
N GLY A 238 -70.95 4.52 -28.13
CA GLY A 238 -71.18 5.50 -29.20
C GLY A 238 -70.65 6.89 -28.89
N ALA A 239 -69.52 6.98 -28.17
CA ALA A 239 -68.84 8.23 -27.85
C ALA A 239 -68.49 9.02 -29.13
N GLY A 240 -68.42 10.34 -29.04
CA GLY A 240 -68.18 11.21 -30.20
C GLY A 240 -66.81 10.94 -30.84
N GLU A 241 -66.70 11.09 -32.17
CA GLU A 241 -65.45 10.82 -32.92
C GLU A 241 -64.23 11.55 -32.34
N LYS A 242 -64.41 12.74 -31.78
CA LYS A 242 -63.34 13.51 -31.11
C LYS A 242 -62.83 12.85 -29.83
N GLU A 243 -63.70 12.19 -29.05
CA GLU A 243 -63.32 11.50 -27.81
C GLU A 243 -62.57 10.21 -28.11
N ILE A 244 -63.02 9.47 -29.14
CA ILE A 244 -62.32 8.28 -29.63
C ILE A 244 -60.93 8.66 -30.14
N ALA A 245 -60.83 9.71 -30.98
CA ALA A 245 -59.54 10.18 -31.48
C ALA A 245 -58.56 10.58 -30.37
N ARG A 246 -59.04 11.25 -29.31
CA ARG A 246 -58.22 11.65 -28.15
C ARG A 246 -57.71 10.43 -27.36
N LEU A 247 -58.55 9.41 -27.16
CA LEU A 247 -58.15 8.17 -26.47
C LEU A 247 -57.16 7.35 -27.31
N GLU A 248 -57.33 7.32 -28.63
CA GLU A 248 -56.37 6.68 -29.55
C GLU A 248 -55.01 7.38 -29.56
N GLU A 249 -55.01 8.72 -29.58
CA GLU A 249 -53.79 9.52 -29.50
C GLU A 249 -53.05 9.27 -28.19
N ARG A 250 -53.77 9.32 -27.05
CA ARG A 250 -53.22 9.03 -25.73
C ARG A 250 -52.66 7.61 -25.63
N LEU A 251 -53.37 6.60 -26.16
CA LEU A 251 -52.87 5.23 -26.20
C LEU A 251 -51.60 5.10 -27.04
N ARG A 252 -51.50 5.81 -28.17
CA ARG A 252 -50.29 5.82 -29.02
C ARG A 252 -49.12 6.49 -28.31
N GLU A 253 -49.34 7.61 -27.63
CA GLU A 253 -48.30 8.30 -26.86
C GLU A 253 -47.80 7.44 -25.71
N GLU A 254 -48.71 6.89 -24.89
CA GLU A 254 -48.32 6.04 -23.76
C GLU A 254 -47.65 4.74 -24.21
N ALA A 255 -48.07 4.16 -25.34
CA ALA A 255 -47.36 3.01 -25.93
C ALA A 255 -45.96 3.35 -26.45
N LYS A 256 -45.73 4.58 -26.95
CA LYS A 256 -44.39 5.06 -27.32
C LYS A 256 -43.53 5.28 -26.09
N GLU A 257 -44.08 5.86 -25.02
CA GLU A 257 -43.39 6.03 -23.75
C GLU A 257 -43.00 4.69 -23.13
N GLU A 258 -43.89 3.69 -23.14
CA GLU A 258 -43.58 2.35 -22.62
C GLU A 258 -42.46 1.68 -23.42
N ARG A 259 -42.49 1.75 -24.76
CA ARG A 259 -41.38 1.25 -25.60
C ARG A 259 -40.07 1.94 -25.31
N ARG A 260 -40.09 3.27 -25.12
CA ARG A 260 -38.89 4.04 -24.75
C ARG A 260 -38.36 3.60 -23.38
N ARG A 261 -39.26 3.39 -22.41
CA ARG A 261 -38.93 2.87 -21.08
C ARG A 261 -38.30 1.48 -21.14
N GLU A 262 -38.87 0.56 -21.92
CA GLU A 262 -38.32 -0.79 -22.12
C GLU A 262 -36.91 -0.75 -22.72
N LEU A 263 -36.69 0.08 -23.74
CA LEU A 263 -35.35 0.25 -24.34
C LEU A 263 -34.33 0.81 -23.33
N LEU A 264 -34.72 1.83 -22.54
CA LEU A 264 -33.85 2.38 -21.49
C LEU A 264 -33.55 1.35 -20.40
N LEU A 265 -34.55 0.57 -19.98
CA LEU A 265 -34.38 -0.49 -19.00
C LEU A 265 -33.40 -1.55 -19.50
N GLU A 266 -33.50 -1.97 -20.77
CA GLU A 266 -32.56 -2.91 -21.37
C GLU A 266 -31.13 -2.36 -21.43
N GLU A 267 -30.96 -1.09 -21.79
CA GLU A 267 -29.65 -0.43 -21.79
C GLU A 267 -29.04 -0.37 -20.39
N GLU A 268 -29.80 0.08 -19.39
CA GLU A 268 -29.35 0.17 -18.00
C GLU A 268 -29.02 -1.23 -17.44
N ARG A 269 -29.87 -2.23 -17.68
CA ARG A 269 -29.59 -3.64 -17.32
C ARG A 269 -28.26 -4.12 -17.91
N ARG A 270 -27.97 -3.80 -19.18
CA ARG A 270 -26.68 -4.17 -19.81
C ARG A 270 -25.51 -3.48 -19.13
N ARG A 271 -25.61 -2.16 -18.86
CA ARG A 271 -24.55 -1.40 -18.17
C ARG A 271 -24.28 -1.95 -16.77
N PHE A 272 -25.32 -2.16 -15.98
CA PHE A 272 -25.18 -2.66 -14.62
C PHE A 272 -24.76 -4.12 -14.53
N ARG A 273 -25.01 -4.95 -15.54
CA ARG A 273 -24.39 -6.28 -15.64
C ARG A 273 -22.87 -6.21 -15.81
N VAL A 274 -22.36 -5.25 -16.58
CA VAL A 274 -20.91 -5.02 -16.67
C VAL A 274 -20.36 -4.51 -15.33
N ALA A 275 -21.09 -3.59 -14.68
CA ALA A 275 -20.73 -3.09 -13.36
C ALA A 275 -20.72 -4.20 -12.29
N GLN A 276 -21.67 -5.15 -12.36
CA GLN A 276 -21.73 -6.32 -11.49
C GLN A 276 -20.48 -7.18 -11.59
N GLU A 277 -20.03 -7.52 -12.80
CA GLU A 277 -18.83 -8.35 -12.95
C GLU A 277 -17.57 -7.64 -12.42
N LYS A 278 -17.48 -6.31 -12.59
CA LYS A 278 -16.40 -5.52 -12.00
C LYS A 278 -16.49 -5.45 -10.48
N ALA A 279 -17.69 -5.30 -9.90
CA ALA A 279 -17.91 -5.35 -8.46
C ALA A 279 -17.52 -6.72 -7.88
N LEU A 280 -17.91 -7.81 -8.55
CA LEU A 280 -17.52 -9.17 -8.17
C LEU A 280 -16.00 -9.40 -8.29
N ALA A 281 -15.32 -8.76 -9.24
CA ALA A 281 -13.87 -8.83 -9.37
C ALA A 281 -13.14 -8.18 -8.18
N LEU A 282 -13.75 -7.21 -7.49
CA LEU A 282 -13.18 -6.64 -6.26
C LEU A 282 -13.07 -7.67 -5.14
N LEU A 283 -13.95 -8.69 -5.12
CA LEU A 283 -13.90 -9.76 -4.11
C LEU A 283 -12.62 -10.60 -4.21
N ASN A 284 -11.86 -10.54 -5.32
CA ASN A 284 -10.55 -11.17 -5.40
C ASN A 284 -9.57 -10.59 -4.37
N LEU A 285 -9.80 -9.36 -3.88
CA LEU A 285 -9.00 -8.72 -2.83
C LEU A 285 -9.20 -9.33 -1.44
N LEU A 286 -10.26 -10.13 -1.25
CA LEU A 286 -10.49 -10.85 -0.01
C LEU A 286 -9.41 -11.93 0.21
N PRO A 287 -9.12 -12.28 1.46
CA PRO A 287 -8.22 -13.37 1.75
C PRO A 287 -8.85 -14.73 1.42
N VAL A 288 -8.01 -15.72 1.15
CA VAL A 288 -8.41 -17.12 0.96
C VAL A 288 -9.13 -17.62 2.23
N PRO A 289 -10.26 -18.33 2.10
CA PRO A 289 -10.82 -18.91 0.86
C PRO A 289 -11.93 -18.07 0.19
N GLN A 290 -12.23 -16.87 0.67
CA GLN A 290 -13.30 -16.02 0.12
C GLN A 290 -12.86 -15.26 -1.15
N GLY A 291 -11.56 -14.97 -1.28
CA GLY A 291 -10.94 -14.39 -2.45
C GLY A 291 -9.72 -15.18 -2.93
N GLU A 292 -8.80 -14.49 -3.61
CA GLU A 292 -7.61 -15.12 -4.23
C GLU A 292 -6.32 -14.80 -3.49
N ASN A 293 -6.32 -13.81 -2.59
CA ASN A 293 -5.12 -13.37 -1.90
C ASN A 293 -4.83 -14.23 -0.67
N PRO A 294 -3.58 -14.64 -0.41
CA PRO A 294 -3.24 -15.25 0.86
C PRO A 294 -3.46 -14.26 2.03
N TRP A 295 -3.71 -14.80 3.22
CA TRP A 295 -3.70 -13.98 4.44
C TRP A 295 -2.34 -13.30 4.62
N PRO A 296 -2.30 -12.06 5.14
CA PRO A 296 -1.03 -11.41 5.43
C PRO A 296 -0.20 -12.22 6.43
N GLU A 297 1.09 -12.32 6.16
CA GLU A 297 2.02 -13.03 7.03
C GLU A 297 2.22 -12.25 8.33
N VAL A 298 1.97 -12.94 9.44
CA VAL A 298 2.24 -12.44 10.80
C VAL A 298 3.15 -13.47 11.46
N PRO A 299 4.42 -13.14 11.72
CA PRO A 299 5.33 -14.09 12.34
C PRO A 299 4.88 -14.41 13.78
N PRO A 300 5.23 -15.60 14.31
CA PRO A 300 4.98 -15.98 15.69
C PRO A 300 5.47 -14.94 16.71
N LEU A 301 4.89 -14.98 17.91
CA LEU A 301 5.24 -14.07 18.99
C LEU A 301 6.75 -14.13 19.30
N GLY A 302 7.41 -12.97 19.32
CA GLY A 302 8.82 -12.82 19.65
C GLY A 302 9.77 -13.07 18.46
N GLU A 303 9.25 -13.48 17.31
CA GLU A 303 10.04 -13.63 16.10
C GLU A 303 10.21 -12.28 15.39
N VAL A 304 11.47 -11.94 15.12
CA VAL A 304 11.88 -10.75 14.36
C VAL A 304 12.59 -11.23 13.11
N GLN A 305 11.95 -10.99 11.97
CA GLN A 305 12.50 -11.21 10.65
C GLN A 305 13.08 -9.90 10.10
N GLU A 306 13.66 -9.95 8.89
CA GLU A 306 14.30 -8.78 8.28
C GLU A 306 13.32 -7.61 8.06
N THR A 307 12.07 -7.88 7.69
CA THR A 307 11.06 -6.84 7.38
C THR A 307 9.76 -6.97 8.18
N LEU A 308 9.67 -7.97 9.06
CA LEU A 308 8.49 -8.26 9.87
C LEU A 308 8.90 -8.52 11.31
N ALA A 309 8.12 -8.04 12.27
CA ALA A 309 8.30 -8.36 13.68
C ALA A 309 6.95 -8.42 14.39
N THR A 310 6.74 -9.43 15.23
CA THR A 310 5.58 -9.49 16.13
C THR A 310 6.10 -9.57 17.55
N VAL A 311 5.97 -8.46 18.31
CA VAL A 311 6.58 -8.31 19.63
C VAL A 311 5.54 -7.93 20.69
N PRO A 312 5.71 -8.36 21.95
CA PRO A 312 4.93 -7.83 23.05
C PRO A 312 5.25 -6.34 23.26
N LEU A 313 4.26 -5.57 23.70
CA LEU A 313 4.43 -4.17 24.06
C LEU A 313 5.27 -4.05 25.33
N ALA A 314 6.56 -3.80 25.13
CA ALA A 314 7.53 -3.53 26.18
C ALA A 314 8.42 -2.36 25.75
N PRO A 315 8.84 -1.48 26.68
CA PRO A 315 9.77 -0.41 26.34
C PRO A 315 11.11 -1.02 25.89
N GLY A 316 11.63 -0.58 24.76
CA GLY A 316 12.79 -1.23 24.16
C GLY A 316 13.08 -0.77 22.75
N ARG A 317 14.02 -1.44 22.10
CA ARG A 317 14.37 -1.19 20.69
C ARG A 317 14.04 -2.43 19.87
N VAL A 318 13.42 -2.23 18.72
CA VAL A 318 13.09 -3.28 17.76
C VAL A 318 13.86 -2.97 16.48
N ALA A 319 14.74 -3.89 16.08
CA ALA A 319 15.42 -3.80 14.80
C ALA A 319 14.51 -4.38 13.70
N LEU A 320 14.33 -3.63 12.61
CA LEU A 320 13.52 -4.01 11.47
C LEU A 320 14.29 -3.61 10.19
N GLY A 321 15.08 -4.55 9.66
CA GLY A 321 15.96 -4.30 8.52
C GLY A 321 17.00 -3.22 8.84
N PRO A 322 17.09 -2.11 8.07
CA PRO A 322 18.00 -1.01 8.37
C PRO A 322 17.52 -0.11 9.52
N LEU A 323 16.29 -0.30 10.01
CA LEU A 323 15.67 0.55 11.03
C LEU A 323 15.86 0.02 12.44
N VAL A 324 15.99 0.94 13.38
CA VAL A 324 15.87 0.66 14.81
C VAL A 324 14.76 1.53 15.38
N LEU A 325 13.61 0.91 15.60
CA LEU A 325 12.43 1.54 16.18
C LEU A 325 12.54 1.52 17.70
N THR A 326 12.06 2.56 18.38
CA THR A 326 12.08 2.65 19.84
C THR A 326 10.66 2.63 20.39
N LEU A 327 10.32 1.63 21.19
CA LEU A 327 9.06 1.61 21.93
C LEU A 327 9.25 2.27 23.28
N SER A 328 8.42 3.26 23.59
CA SER A 328 8.41 3.93 24.88
C SER A 328 6.98 4.05 25.43
N GLN A 329 6.85 4.16 26.74
CA GLN A 329 5.57 4.33 27.42
C GLN A 329 5.66 5.55 28.34
N VAL A 330 4.72 6.48 28.17
CA VAL A 330 4.61 7.70 28.99
C VAL A 330 3.15 7.85 29.40
N ASP A 331 2.91 7.94 30.72
CA ASP A 331 1.57 8.10 31.30
C ASP A 331 0.54 7.07 30.78
N GLY A 332 0.98 5.83 30.58
CA GLY A 332 0.15 4.72 30.08
C GLY A 332 -0.06 4.71 28.55
N THR A 333 0.38 5.74 27.83
CA THR A 333 0.32 5.82 26.37
C THR A 333 1.60 5.27 25.76
N TRP A 334 1.47 4.43 24.73
CA TRP A 334 2.59 3.88 23.98
C TRP A 334 2.99 4.81 22.84
N TYR A 335 4.30 4.93 22.61
CA TYR A 335 4.88 5.70 21.53
C TYR A 335 5.85 4.83 20.73
N LEU A 336 5.84 5.03 19.42
CA LEU A 336 6.77 4.44 18.46
C LEU A 336 7.72 5.52 17.95
N GLY A 337 8.95 5.45 18.42
CA GLY A 337 10.06 6.29 18.02
C GLY A 337 10.66 5.84 16.70
N LEU A 338 10.68 6.73 15.71
CA LEU A 338 11.20 6.53 14.36
C LEU A 338 12.05 7.75 13.97
N ALA A 339 13.31 7.53 13.58
CA ALA A 339 14.23 8.59 13.14
C ALA A 339 14.40 9.79 14.10
N GLY A 340 14.16 9.60 15.41
CA GLY A 340 14.26 10.65 16.42
C GLY A 340 12.95 11.40 16.72
N GLU A 341 11.85 11.04 16.04
CA GLU A 341 10.50 11.51 16.33
C GLU A 341 9.71 10.41 17.06
N ASP A 342 8.95 10.79 18.10
CA ASP A 342 8.06 9.88 18.82
C ASP A 342 6.62 10.05 18.33
N HIS A 343 6.04 8.99 17.76
CA HIS A 343 4.65 8.97 17.32
C HIS A 343 3.78 8.22 18.33
N VAL A 344 2.58 8.73 18.66
CA VAL A 344 1.61 7.99 19.47
C VAL A 344 1.26 6.69 18.75
N LEU A 345 1.27 5.56 19.47
CA LEU A 345 0.94 4.25 18.92
C LEU A 345 -0.58 4.01 18.97
N GLU A 346 -1.21 4.13 17.81
CA GLU A 346 -2.62 3.82 17.55
C GLU A 346 -2.83 2.32 17.29
N GLU A 347 -4.09 1.90 17.06
CA GLU A 347 -4.40 0.50 16.74
C GLU A 347 -3.83 0.05 15.38
N SER A 348 -3.76 0.95 14.41
CA SER A 348 -3.21 0.70 13.08
C SER A 348 -2.74 2.01 12.49
N GLN A 349 -1.45 2.09 12.16
CA GLN A 349 -0.85 3.30 11.61
C GLN A 349 0.21 2.97 10.57
N VAL A 350 0.40 3.88 9.62
CA VAL A 350 1.44 3.80 8.59
C VAL A 350 2.31 5.03 8.73
N LEU A 351 3.56 4.83 9.16
CA LEU A 351 4.54 5.89 9.33
C LEU A 351 5.49 5.91 8.13
N PRO A 352 5.53 7.00 7.34
CA PRO A 352 6.49 7.10 6.24
C PRO A 352 7.90 7.28 6.79
N TRP A 353 8.87 6.55 6.22
CA TRP A 353 10.29 6.69 6.53
C TRP A 353 11.13 6.60 5.26
N GLU A 354 11.64 7.74 4.79
CA GLU A 354 12.31 7.85 3.50
C GLU A 354 11.45 7.24 2.37
N ASP A 355 11.94 6.13 1.81
CA ASP A 355 11.38 5.31 0.75
C ASP A 355 10.49 4.17 1.25
N LEU A 356 10.63 3.85 2.52
CA LEU A 356 9.89 2.79 3.17
C LEU A 356 8.77 3.40 4.01
N GLU A 357 7.92 2.53 4.50
CA GLU A 357 6.87 2.87 5.44
C GLU A 357 6.79 1.76 6.47
N VAL A 358 6.71 2.17 7.73
CA VAL A 358 6.55 1.28 8.86
C VAL A 358 5.06 1.18 9.13
N TRP A 359 4.53 -0.02 8.95
CA TRP A 359 3.17 -0.37 9.31
C TRP A 359 3.22 -0.90 10.73
N ALA A 360 2.53 -0.22 11.64
CA ALA A 360 2.43 -0.61 13.03
C ALA A 360 0.98 -0.94 13.34
N VAL A 361 0.74 -2.19 13.72
CA VAL A 361 -0.58 -2.74 14.00
C VAL A 361 -0.58 -3.32 15.40
N ARG A 362 -1.46 -2.80 16.25
CA ARG A 362 -1.58 -3.22 17.65
C ARG A 362 -2.86 -4.03 17.87
N GLU A 363 -2.73 -5.13 18.59
CA GLU A 363 -3.85 -5.93 19.09
C GLU A 363 -3.58 -6.27 20.56
N GLY A 364 -4.37 -5.69 21.47
CA GLY A 364 -4.15 -5.81 22.92
C GLY A 364 -2.75 -5.32 23.32
N ASP A 365 -1.96 -6.25 23.89
CA ASP A 365 -0.58 -6.02 24.32
C ASP A 365 0.47 -6.47 23.28
N LEU A 366 0.05 -6.76 22.05
CA LEU A 366 0.94 -7.13 20.96
C LEU A 366 1.05 -6.02 19.92
N LEU A 367 2.24 -5.89 19.37
CA LEU A 367 2.56 -5.00 18.27
C LEU A 367 3.17 -5.81 17.12
N HIS A 368 2.51 -5.76 15.97
CA HIS A 368 3.05 -6.20 14.71
C HIS A 368 3.63 -5.01 13.94
N LEU A 369 4.87 -5.15 13.50
CA LEU A 369 5.61 -4.18 12.72
C LEU A 369 5.95 -4.80 11.37
N ARG A 370 5.71 -4.04 10.32
CA ARG A 370 6.00 -4.44 8.96
C ARG A 370 6.67 -3.29 8.22
N LEU A 371 7.75 -3.59 7.53
CA LEU A 371 8.47 -2.64 6.68
C LEU A 371 8.06 -2.87 5.24
N GLU A 372 7.39 -1.87 4.66
CA GLU A 372 6.92 -1.91 3.28
C GLU A 372 7.61 -0.84 2.44
N ALA A 373 7.71 -1.09 1.14
CA ALA A 373 8.09 -0.04 0.20
C ALA A 373 6.94 0.96 0.05
N ARG A 374 7.23 2.26 0.07
CA ARG A 374 6.24 3.27 -0.31
C ARG A 374 5.89 3.09 -1.77
N SER A 375 4.61 3.24 -2.10
CA SER A 375 4.12 3.13 -3.47
C SER A 375 4.91 4.04 -4.44
N GLY A 376 5.58 3.45 -5.43
CA GLY A 376 6.35 4.16 -6.47
C GLY A 376 7.87 3.91 -6.44
N LEU A 377 8.43 3.44 -5.32
CA LEU A 377 9.86 3.16 -5.15
C LEU A 377 10.43 2.22 -6.21
N ARG A 378 9.70 1.12 -6.48
CA ARG A 378 10.13 0.13 -7.48
C ARG A 378 10.26 0.71 -8.88
N LEU A 379 9.33 1.59 -9.28
CA LEU A 379 9.43 2.29 -10.56
C LEU A 379 10.68 3.19 -10.58
N TYR A 380 10.99 3.85 -9.47
CA TYR A 380 12.17 4.68 -9.38
C TYR A 380 13.48 3.88 -9.41
N GLU A 381 13.56 2.73 -8.75
CA GLU A 381 14.68 1.78 -8.85
C GLU A 381 14.90 1.31 -10.30
N LEU A 382 13.81 1.00 -11.00
CA LEU A 382 13.85 0.54 -12.38
C LEU A 382 14.28 1.67 -13.34
N LEU A 383 13.78 2.90 -13.16
CA LEU A 383 14.22 4.06 -13.95
C LEU A 383 15.71 4.35 -13.74
N SER A 384 16.12 4.26 -12.50
CA SER A 384 17.47 4.40 -12.00
C SER A 384 18.46 3.36 -12.54
N GLU A 385 18.06 2.09 -12.58
CA GLU A 385 18.75 1.00 -13.28
C GLU A 385 18.78 1.27 -14.78
N GLY A 386 17.66 1.73 -15.33
CA GLY A 386 17.51 2.11 -16.73
C GLY A 386 18.49 3.20 -17.18
N ARG A 387 18.83 4.17 -16.33
CA ARG A 387 19.83 5.22 -16.65
C ARG A 387 21.21 4.63 -16.90
N VAL A 388 21.65 3.71 -16.03
CA VAL A 388 22.93 3.01 -16.22
C VAL A 388 22.84 2.10 -17.44
N LEU A 389 21.74 1.37 -17.63
CA LEU A 389 21.56 0.52 -18.80
C LEU A 389 21.52 1.30 -20.11
N ALA A 390 20.98 2.52 -20.13
CA ALA A 390 21.01 3.38 -21.31
C ALA A 390 22.44 3.74 -21.72
N LEU A 391 23.34 3.98 -20.76
CA LEU A 391 24.77 4.15 -21.03
C LEU A 391 25.40 2.87 -21.56
N LEU A 392 25.17 1.74 -20.88
CA LEU A 392 25.73 0.43 -21.26
C LEU A 392 25.29 -0.01 -22.66
N LEU A 393 24.05 0.29 -23.05
CA LEU A 393 23.49 -0.06 -24.36
C LEU A 393 23.81 0.96 -25.46
N SER A 394 24.52 2.04 -25.15
CA SER A 394 24.95 3.03 -26.14
C SER A 394 25.93 2.40 -27.13
N PRO A 395 25.67 2.48 -28.45
CA PRO A 395 26.61 1.97 -29.45
C PRO A 395 27.84 2.87 -29.63
N LYS A 396 27.89 4.05 -29.00
CA LYS A 396 29.03 4.97 -29.07
C LYS A 396 30.32 4.26 -28.63
N GLY A 397 31.41 4.54 -29.36
CA GLY A 397 32.72 3.96 -29.08
C GLY A 397 32.74 2.42 -29.08
N ASP A 398 31.95 1.79 -29.96
CA ASP A 398 31.82 0.33 -30.03
C ASP A 398 31.37 -0.27 -28.68
N TYR A 399 30.26 0.24 -28.13
CA TYR A 399 29.74 -0.12 -26.82
C TYR A 399 30.77 0.07 -25.69
N ALA A 400 31.43 1.22 -25.68
CA ALA A 400 32.52 1.55 -24.74
C ALA A 400 32.16 1.24 -23.28
N TYR A 401 30.98 1.69 -22.83
CA TYR A 401 30.51 1.49 -21.45
C TYR A 401 30.27 0.01 -21.08
N LEU A 402 29.74 -0.79 -22.00
CA LEU A 402 29.55 -2.23 -21.77
C LEU A 402 30.90 -2.96 -21.68
N ARG A 403 31.87 -2.57 -22.52
CA ARG A 403 33.24 -3.11 -22.47
C ARG A 403 33.96 -2.71 -21.18
N LEU A 404 33.75 -1.49 -20.70
CA LEU A 404 34.25 -1.02 -19.40
C LEU A 404 33.64 -1.80 -18.23
N LEU A 405 32.32 -2.00 -18.20
CA LEU A 405 31.67 -2.80 -17.15
C LEU A 405 32.17 -4.25 -17.14
N ARG A 406 32.34 -4.85 -18.32
CA ARG A 406 32.97 -6.17 -18.52
C ARG A 406 34.40 -6.21 -17.98
N GLY A 407 35.18 -5.16 -18.22
CA GLY A 407 36.54 -5.01 -17.73
C GLY A 407 36.59 -4.87 -16.21
N LEU A 408 35.70 -4.06 -15.63
CA LEU A 408 35.55 -3.93 -14.18
C LEU A 408 35.22 -5.28 -13.53
N PHE A 409 34.27 -6.03 -14.09
CA PHE A 409 33.95 -7.37 -13.61
C PHE A 409 35.16 -8.32 -13.65
N ALA A 410 35.90 -8.33 -14.77
CA ALA A 410 37.10 -9.16 -14.92
C ALA A 410 38.21 -8.74 -13.94
N LYS A 411 38.37 -7.44 -13.71
CA LYS A 411 39.31 -6.88 -12.73
C LYS A 411 38.96 -7.29 -11.30
N LEU A 412 37.70 -7.18 -10.90
CA LEU A 412 37.19 -7.65 -9.61
C LEU A 412 37.34 -9.18 -9.43
N LYS A 413 37.38 -9.93 -10.53
CA LYS A 413 37.64 -11.38 -10.52
C LYS A 413 39.14 -11.73 -10.51
N GLY A 414 40.03 -10.76 -10.80
CA GLY A 414 41.47 -11.00 -10.97
C GLY A 414 41.87 -11.57 -12.34
N GLU A 415 40.98 -11.52 -13.34
CA GLU A 415 41.17 -12.11 -14.68
C GLU A 415 41.19 -11.03 -15.79
N PHE A 416 41.66 -9.82 -15.48
CA PHE A 416 41.61 -8.71 -16.42
C PHE A 416 42.63 -8.87 -17.56
N ARG A 417 42.13 -8.95 -18.81
CA ARG A 417 42.90 -9.02 -20.05
C ARG A 417 42.38 -7.98 -21.05
N PRO A 418 43.06 -6.82 -21.20
CA PRO A 418 42.59 -5.73 -22.05
C PRO A 418 42.37 -6.13 -23.52
N GLU A 419 43.18 -7.05 -24.04
CA GLU A 419 43.17 -7.47 -25.44
C GLU A 419 41.86 -8.19 -25.82
N GLU A 420 41.22 -8.86 -24.86
CA GLU A 420 39.95 -9.57 -25.03
C GLU A 420 38.74 -8.61 -25.03
N LEU A 421 38.93 -7.35 -24.62
CA LEU A 421 37.90 -6.31 -24.46
C LEU A 421 38.01 -5.21 -25.52
N GLY A 422 38.70 -5.47 -26.62
CA GLY A 422 38.82 -4.55 -27.75
C GLY A 422 37.54 -4.42 -28.59
N PRO A 423 37.56 -3.56 -29.64
CA PRO A 423 36.40 -3.27 -30.49
C PRO A 423 35.78 -4.50 -31.18
N ARG A 424 36.54 -5.57 -31.41
CA ARG A 424 36.03 -6.83 -32.00
C ARG A 424 34.93 -7.47 -31.14
N LEU A 425 34.94 -7.24 -29.83
CA LEU A 425 33.88 -7.74 -28.95
C LEU A 425 32.53 -7.06 -29.23
N ALA A 426 32.55 -5.82 -29.71
CA ALA A 426 31.36 -5.04 -30.03
C ALA A 426 30.57 -5.59 -31.21
N GLU A 427 31.21 -6.32 -32.13
CA GLU A 427 30.51 -6.99 -33.25
C GLU A 427 29.49 -8.01 -32.72
N LYS A 428 29.81 -8.70 -31.61
CA LYS A 428 28.87 -9.63 -30.96
C LYS A 428 27.66 -8.91 -30.37
N TYR A 429 27.86 -7.70 -29.84
CA TYR A 429 26.77 -6.89 -29.30
C TYR A 429 25.85 -6.35 -30.41
N ARG A 430 26.42 -5.94 -31.55
CA ARG A 430 25.64 -5.48 -32.71
C ARG A 430 24.74 -6.58 -33.31
N GLN A 431 25.19 -7.83 -33.25
CA GLN A 431 24.44 -8.99 -33.78
C GLN A 431 23.35 -9.49 -32.82
N ALA A 432 23.40 -9.11 -31.54
CA ALA A 432 22.44 -9.56 -30.55
C ALA A 432 21.08 -8.83 -30.71
N PRO A 433 19.94 -9.53 -30.58
CA PRO A 433 18.64 -8.86 -30.46
C PRO A 433 18.63 -7.88 -29.28
N GLU A 434 17.96 -6.73 -29.43
CA GLU A 434 17.98 -5.67 -28.40
C GLU A 434 17.48 -6.14 -27.04
N GLU A 435 16.49 -7.05 -27.00
CA GLU A 435 15.99 -7.65 -25.75
C GLU A 435 17.06 -8.53 -25.07
N ALA A 436 17.76 -9.36 -25.85
CA ALA A 436 18.83 -10.21 -25.33
C ALA A 436 20.03 -9.38 -24.85
N LEU A 437 20.34 -8.27 -25.55
CA LEU A 437 21.41 -7.36 -25.16
C LEU A 437 21.08 -6.61 -23.86
N LEU A 438 19.82 -6.20 -23.68
CA LEU A 438 19.33 -5.61 -22.43
C LEU A 438 19.45 -6.59 -21.27
N ASP A 439 18.95 -7.82 -21.44
CA ASP A 439 19.02 -8.87 -20.40
C ASP A 439 20.49 -9.19 -20.05
N PHE A 440 21.38 -9.23 -21.05
CA PHE A 440 22.82 -9.42 -20.85
C PHE A 440 23.47 -8.27 -20.05
N ALA A 441 23.19 -7.02 -20.43
CA ALA A 441 23.73 -5.84 -19.74
C ALA A 441 23.22 -5.77 -18.28
N ARG A 442 21.93 -6.05 -18.07
CA ARG A 442 21.29 -6.10 -16.76
C ARG A 442 21.94 -7.14 -15.86
N LYS A 443 22.14 -8.35 -16.38
CA LYS A 443 22.83 -9.41 -15.62
C LYS A 443 24.27 -9.05 -15.32
N GLY A 444 24.97 -8.46 -16.29
CA GLY A 444 26.34 -7.97 -16.14
C GLY A 444 26.47 -6.91 -15.04
N LEU A 445 25.54 -5.96 -14.98
CA LEU A 445 25.49 -4.94 -13.94
C LEU A 445 25.28 -5.58 -12.56
N GLU A 446 24.25 -6.43 -12.42
CA GLU A 446 23.92 -7.12 -11.16
C GLU A 446 25.13 -7.86 -10.57
N VAL A 447 25.82 -8.69 -11.37
CA VAL A 447 26.96 -9.48 -10.88
C VAL A 447 28.20 -8.65 -10.58
N THR A 448 28.38 -7.53 -11.30
CA THR A 448 29.51 -6.62 -11.07
C THR A 448 29.33 -5.86 -9.77
N LEU A 449 28.12 -5.33 -9.53
CA LEU A 449 27.79 -4.61 -8.30
C LEU A 449 27.88 -5.50 -7.07
N LYS A 450 27.37 -6.75 -7.15
CA LYS A 450 27.51 -7.74 -6.07
C LYS A 450 28.96 -7.99 -5.66
N ARG A 451 29.89 -7.97 -6.62
CA ARG A 451 31.33 -8.15 -6.36
C ARG A 451 32.02 -6.88 -5.88
N LEU A 452 31.57 -5.72 -6.36
CA LEU A 452 32.10 -4.43 -5.95
C LEU A 452 31.83 -4.16 -4.46
N GLY A 453 30.71 -4.67 -3.91
CA GLY A 453 30.49 -4.73 -2.47
C GLY A 453 30.49 -3.38 -1.75
N GLY A 454 30.08 -2.31 -2.45
CA GLY A 454 30.03 -0.94 -1.91
C GLY A 454 31.33 -0.14 -2.01
N GLN A 455 32.39 -0.69 -2.61
CA GLN A 455 33.60 0.07 -2.93
C GLN A 455 33.32 1.14 -3.99
N ASP A 456 34.04 2.26 -3.96
CA ASP A 456 33.95 3.28 -5.01
C ASP A 456 34.41 2.69 -6.36
N PRO A 457 33.57 2.70 -7.40
CA PRO A 457 33.92 2.12 -8.69
C PRO A 457 34.99 2.92 -9.46
N GLU A 458 35.20 4.20 -9.14
CA GLU A 458 36.05 5.11 -9.94
C GLU A 458 37.51 4.66 -10.07
N PRO A 459 38.26 4.32 -9.01
CA PRO A 459 39.66 3.93 -9.15
C PRO A 459 39.84 2.71 -10.06
N LEU A 460 38.99 1.69 -9.88
CA LEU A 460 39.04 0.46 -10.67
C LEU A 460 38.62 0.68 -12.12
N LEU A 461 37.62 1.53 -12.35
CA LEU A 461 37.20 1.87 -13.71
C LEU A 461 38.23 2.71 -14.45
N LEU A 462 38.92 3.62 -13.77
CA LEU A 462 39.99 4.40 -14.38
C LEU A 462 41.16 3.52 -14.83
N GLU A 463 41.57 2.55 -14.02
CA GLU A 463 42.59 1.56 -14.44
C GLU A 463 42.15 0.76 -15.68
N VAL A 464 40.89 0.32 -15.71
CA VAL A 464 40.32 -0.39 -16.86
C VAL A 464 40.22 0.54 -18.08
N GLY A 465 39.81 1.79 -17.88
CA GLY A 465 39.70 2.81 -18.92
C GLY A 465 41.04 3.15 -19.55
N GLN A 466 42.09 3.35 -18.75
CA GLN A 466 43.45 3.56 -19.24
C GLN A 466 43.93 2.41 -20.13
N ALA A 467 43.69 1.16 -19.69
CA ALA A 467 44.08 -0.02 -20.45
C ALA A 467 43.32 -0.18 -21.79
N LEU A 468 42.11 0.39 -21.89
CA LEU A 468 41.28 0.32 -23.10
C LEU A 468 41.29 1.60 -23.94
N GLY A 469 41.97 2.67 -23.48
CA GLY A 469 41.93 4.00 -24.11
C GLY A 469 40.57 4.71 -23.99
N LEU A 470 39.83 4.44 -22.92
CA LEU A 470 38.45 4.90 -22.66
C LEU A 470 38.34 5.63 -21.31
N GLU A 471 39.31 6.49 -21.01
CA GLU A 471 39.39 7.18 -19.71
C GLU A 471 38.21 8.13 -19.46
N GLY A 472 37.73 8.82 -20.50
CA GLY A 472 36.58 9.71 -20.41
C GLY A 472 35.30 8.94 -20.08
N GLU A 473 35.05 7.88 -20.83
CA GLU A 473 33.90 6.99 -20.63
C GLU A 473 33.97 6.25 -19.29
N ALA A 474 35.18 5.91 -18.81
CA ALA A 474 35.38 5.32 -17.50
C ALA A 474 34.94 6.25 -16.36
N ARG A 475 35.25 7.56 -16.45
CA ARG A 475 34.79 8.56 -15.48
C ARG A 475 33.27 8.71 -15.52
N THR A 476 32.68 8.82 -16.71
CA THR A 476 31.22 8.92 -16.86
C THR A 476 30.51 7.67 -16.32
N LEU A 477 31.05 6.47 -16.56
CA LEU A 477 30.48 5.24 -16.01
C LEU A 477 30.66 5.18 -14.49
N ALA A 478 31.79 5.61 -13.96
CA ALA A 478 32.04 5.63 -12.53
C ALA A 478 31.09 6.59 -11.80
N GLU A 479 30.86 7.78 -12.36
CA GLU A 479 29.88 8.74 -11.87
C GLU A 479 28.47 8.14 -11.89
N ALA A 480 28.05 7.56 -13.02
CA ALA A 480 26.74 6.92 -13.13
C ALA A 480 26.56 5.74 -12.15
N LEU A 481 27.61 4.94 -11.91
CA LEU A 481 27.57 3.85 -10.94
C LEU A 481 27.60 4.36 -9.50
N ARG A 482 28.34 5.44 -9.22
CA ARG A 482 28.35 6.09 -7.91
C ARG A 482 26.99 6.70 -7.59
N GLU A 483 26.37 7.39 -8.53
CA GLU A 483 24.99 7.85 -8.41
C GLU A 483 24.03 6.68 -8.20
N TYR A 484 24.24 5.57 -8.90
CA TYR A 484 23.43 4.37 -8.75
C TYR A 484 23.59 3.69 -7.39
N LEU A 485 24.82 3.63 -6.84
CA LEU A 485 25.16 2.96 -5.58
C LEU A 485 24.96 3.85 -4.35
N GLY A 486 25.16 5.16 -4.49
CA GLY A 486 24.97 6.16 -3.45
C GLY A 486 23.52 6.61 -3.29
N ARG A 487 22.56 5.93 -3.93
CA ARG A 487 21.16 6.29 -3.84
C ARG A 487 20.65 6.17 -2.42
N ARG A 488 20.14 7.28 -1.94
CA ARG A 488 18.97 7.29 -1.07
C ARG A 488 17.72 7.25 -1.98
N PRO A 489 16.64 6.57 -1.58
CA PRO A 489 15.30 7.08 -1.76
C PRO A 489 15.09 8.37 -2.57
N PRO A 490 14.66 8.30 -3.84
CA PRO A 490 14.22 9.50 -4.51
C PRO A 490 12.87 9.97 -3.93
N THR A 491 12.89 11.09 -3.22
CA THR A 491 11.67 11.86 -2.97
C THR A 491 11.19 12.46 -4.29
N ARG A 492 9.90 12.83 -4.34
CA ARG A 492 9.28 13.53 -5.48
C ARG A 492 10.05 14.80 -5.93
N GLU A 493 10.95 15.29 -5.09
CA GLU A 493 11.78 16.48 -5.28
C GLU A 493 13.20 16.18 -5.81
N THR A 494 13.77 14.99 -5.59
CA THR A 494 15.17 14.69 -5.96
C THR A 494 15.37 14.14 -7.37
N LEU A 495 14.30 13.89 -8.13
CA LEU A 495 14.40 13.43 -9.53
C LEU A 495 14.10 14.50 -10.59
N GLY A 496 13.89 15.76 -10.19
CA GLY A 496 13.58 16.84 -11.13
C GLY A 496 12.25 16.60 -11.89
N GLY A 497 11.77 17.62 -12.60
CA GLY A 497 10.50 17.55 -13.35
C GLY A 497 10.51 16.65 -14.59
N GLU A 498 11.46 15.72 -14.72
CA GLU A 498 11.74 14.95 -15.95
C GLU A 498 11.08 13.56 -15.98
N VAL A 499 10.55 13.07 -14.85
CA VAL A 499 9.87 11.76 -14.79
C VAL A 499 8.38 11.92 -15.05
N HIS A 500 7.89 11.21 -16.06
CA HIS A 500 6.49 11.20 -16.46
C HIS A 500 5.81 9.88 -16.06
N LEU A 501 4.54 9.96 -15.68
CA LEU A 501 3.72 8.81 -15.26
C LEU A 501 2.52 8.65 -16.18
N LEU A 502 2.21 7.40 -16.54
CA LEU A 502 1.09 7.01 -17.38
C LEU A 502 0.42 5.74 -16.81
N SER A 503 -0.91 5.68 -16.87
CA SER A 503 -1.67 4.46 -16.58
C SER A 503 -2.05 3.74 -17.87
N LEU A 504 -1.71 2.46 -17.97
CA LEU A 504 -1.97 1.62 -19.13
C LEU A 504 -3.44 1.19 -19.20
N SER A 505 -4.08 1.44 -20.33
CA SER A 505 -5.44 0.98 -20.66
C SER A 505 -5.43 -0.26 -21.58
N PRO A 506 -6.55 -1.00 -21.65
CA PRO A 506 -6.75 -2.03 -22.68
C PRO A 506 -6.74 -1.47 -24.11
N GLU A 507 -7.17 -0.21 -24.28
CA GLU A 507 -7.08 0.50 -25.55
C GLU A 507 -5.63 0.94 -25.83
N PRO A 508 -5.17 0.89 -27.10
CA PRO A 508 -3.85 1.38 -27.48
C PRO A 508 -3.66 2.86 -27.15
N GLN A 509 -2.60 3.18 -26.41
CA GLN A 509 -2.25 4.56 -26.06
C GLN A 509 -1.09 5.05 -26.91
N SER A 510 -1.05 6.36 -27.18
CA SER A 510 0.08 7.00 -27.87
C SER A 510 0.93 7.76 -26.87
N LEU A 511 2.23 7.46 -26.84
CA LEU A 511 3.23 8.14 -26.04
C LEU A 511 4.06 9.05 -26.94
N LYS A 512 3.91 10.37 -26.77
CA LYS A 512 4.69 11.35 -27.51
C LYS A 512 5.92 11.74 -26.69
N VAL A 513 7.11 11.49 -27.25
CA VAL A 513 8.40 11.73 -26.60
C VAL A 513 9.30 12.46 -27.60
N GLY A 514 9.53 13.75 -27.38
CA GLY A 514 10.23 14.60 -28.36
C GLY A 514 9.51 14.59 -29.72
N SER A 515 10.27 14.26 -30.77
CA SER A 515 9.74 14.07 -32.13
C SER A 515 9.10 12.69 -32.38
N ALA A 516 9.23 11.73 -31.47
CA ALA A 516 8.75 10.37 -31.64
C ALA A 516 7.34 10.17 -31.06
N VAL A 517 6.55 9.31 -31.71
CA VAL A 517 5.24 8.86 -31.22
C VAL A 517 5.25 7.33 -31.18
N LEU A 518 5.20 6.78 -29.97
CA LEU A 518 5.20 5.34 -29.72
C LEU A 518 3.78 4.86 -29.39
N SER A 519 3.40 3.69 -29.89
CA SER A 519 2.16 3.02 -29.52
C SER A 519 2.44 2.07 -28.36
N LEU A 520 1.68 2.22 -27.27
CA LEU A 520 1.66 1.34 -26.12
C LEU A 520 0.41 0.45 -26.22
N ARG A 521 0.62 -0.86 -26.28
CA ARG A 521 -0.47 -1.84 -26.41
C ARG A 521 -0.39 -2.84 -25.28
N LEU A 522 -1.40 -2.85 -24.42
CA LEU A 522 -1.57 -3.87 -23.39
C LEU A 522 -2.20 -5.12 -24.03
N LYS A 523 -1.51 -6.25 -23.93
CA LYS A 523 -2.00 -7.59 -24.30
C LYS A 523 -2.02 -8.49 -23.07
N GLU A 524 -2.65 -9.66 -23.18
CA GLU A 524 -2.76 -10.64 -22.09
C GLU A 524 -1.40 -11.06 -21.50
N ASP A 525 -0.36 -11.09 -22.34
CA ASP A 525 0.99 -11.55 -22.00
C ASP A 525 1.98 -10.41 -21.68
N GLY A 526 1.62 -9.14 -21.90
CA GLY A 526 2.54 -8.03 -21.64
C GLY A 526 2.17 -6.71 -22.30
N VAL A 527 3.06 -5.73 -22.16
CA VAL A 527 2.94 -4.44 -22.82
C VAL A 527 3.90 -4.40 -23.98
N TYR A 528 3.42 -3.99 -25.14
CA TYR A 528 4.21 -3.87 -26.36
C TYR A 528 4.35 -2.41 -26.75
N VAL A 529 5.58 -1.99 -27.03
CA VAL A 529 5.97 -0.62 -27.34
C VAL A 529 6.58 -0.60 -28.73
N GLY A 530 6.11 0.26 -29.62
CA GLY A 530 6.72 0.40 -30.93
C GLY A 530 6.26 1.62 -31.70
N GLN A 531 7.09 2.04 -32.65
CA GLN A 531 6.77 3.07 -33.63
C GLN A 531 6.12 2.46 -34.88
N ALA A 532 5.40 3.28 -35.66
CA ALA A 532 4.86 2.85 -36.95
C ALA A 532 5.99 2.35 -37.87
N GLY A 533 5.85 1.12 -38.37
CA GLY A 533 6.83 0.48 -39.25
C GLY A 533 7.91 -0.35 -38.54
N GLU A 534 7.93 -0.35 -37.20
CA GLU A 534 8.88 -1.15 -36.41
C GLU A 534 8.22 -2.38 -35.79
N VAL A 535 9.03 -3.41 -35.50
CA VAL A 535 8.60 -4.57 -34.72
C VAL A 535 8.39 -4.14 -33.27
N PRO A 536 7.19 -4.29 -32.67
CA PRO A 536 6.96 -3.90 -31.29
C PRO A 536 7.83 -4.69 -30.32
N ARG A 537 8.46 -3.97 -29.39
CA ARG A 537 9.30 -4.55 -28.33
C ARG A 537 8.49 -4.81 -27.08
N ARG A 538 8.80 -5.90 -26.37
CA ARG A 538 8.07 -6.25 -25.15
C ARG A 538 8.63 -5.51 -23.95
N LEU A 539 7.79 -4.76 -23.26
CA LEU A 539 8.05 -4.18 -21.95
C LEU A 539 7.61 -5.17 -20.85
N LYS A 540 8.61 -5.79 -20.21
CA LYS A 540 8.44 -6.64 -19.01
C LYS A 540 8.23 -5.75 -17.78
N ASP A 541 9.32 -5.39 -17.11
CA ASP A 541 9.42 -4.44 -15.99
C ASP A 541 10.25 -3.21 -16.36
N LEU A 542 11.25 -3.35 -17.23
CA LEU A 542 12.10 -2.26 -17.72
C LEU A 542 12.38 -2.41 -19.22
N LEU A 543 12.31 -1.30 -19.96
CA LEU A 543 12.68 -1.22 -21.37
C LEU A 543 13.50 0.04 -21.63
N VAL A 544 14.62 -0.11 -22.33
CA VAL A 544 15.40 1.00 -22.87
C VAL A 544 15.15 1.06 -24.37
N TYR A 545 14.47 2.11 -24.81
CA TYR A 545 14.11 2.37 -26.21
C TYR A 545 14.99 3.48 -26.77
N ARG A 546 15.64 3.23 -27.90
CA ARG A 546 16.55 4.22 -28.51
C ARG A 546 15.76 5.24 -29.31
N LEU A 547 16.06 6.52 -29.12
CA LEU A 547 15.47 7.64 -29.87
C LEU A 547 16.59 8.43 -30.56
N ALA A 548 16.23 9.30 -31.50
CA ALA A 548 17.22 10.17 -32.16
C ALA A 548 17.87 11.18 -31.18
N GLU A 549 17.11 11.64 -30.19
CA GLU A 549 17.54 12.65 -29.21
C GLU A 549 18.18 12.03 -27.95
N GLY A 550 18.16 10.70 -27.82
CA GLY A 550 18.63 10.03 -26.59
C GLY A 550 18.08 8.62 -26.42
N ALA A 551 17.83 8.22 -25.18
CA ALA A 551 17.14 6.97 -24.87
C ALA A 551 15.93 7.23 -23.97
N LEU A 552 14.82 6.62 -24.33
CA LEU A 552 13.62 6.56 -23.52
C LEU A 552 13.71 5.34 -22.60
N ILE A 553 13.64 5.58 -21.30
CA ILE A 553 13.59 4.54 -20.28
C ILE A 553 12.13 4.40 -19.85
N LEU A 554 11.61 3.17 -19.91
CA LEU A 554 10.24 2.82 -19.54
C LEU A 554 10.29 1.79 -18.42
N ALA A 555 9.78 2.16 -17.24
CA ALA A 555 9.62 1.27 -16.09
C ALA A 555 8.14 0.93 -15.90
N ARG A 556 7.83 -0.34 -15.70
CA ARG A 556 6.47 -0.86 -15.54
C ARG A 556 6.31 -1.59 -14.22
N GLU A 557 5.20 -1.29 -13.56
CA GLU A 557 4.74 -2.00 -12.38
C GLU A 557 3.22 -2.19 -12.49
N GLY A 558 2.80 -3.41 -12.84
CA GLY A 558 1.40 -3.72 -13.13
C GLY A 558 0.86 -2.93 -14.33
N ARG A 559 -0.10 -2.03 -14.08
CA ARG A 559 -0.67 -1.10 -15.08
C ARG A 559 -0.03 0.30 -15.04
N ARG A 560 0.88 0.55 -14.11
CA ARG A 560 1.57 1.83 -14.00
C ARG A 560 2.83 1.81 -14.87
N LEU A 561 3.02 2.87 -15.63
CA LEU A 561 4.19 3.10 -16.46
C LEU A 561 4.84 4.42 -16.03
N ALA A 562 6.12 4.39 -15.71
CA ALA A 562 6.94 5.57 -15.53
C ALA A 562 7.94 5.66 -16.67
N TYR A 563 8.21 6.87 -17.15
CA TYR A 563 9.20 7.06 -18.20
C TYR A 563 9.97 8.36 -18.06
N LEU A 564 11.19 8.36 -18.59
CA LEU A 564 12.02 9.56 -18.71
C LEU A 564 12.91 9.42 -19.95
N VAL A 565 13.34 10.56 -20.48
CA VAL A 565 14.32 10.61 -21.57
C VAL A 565 15.66 11.00 -20.98
N VAL A 566 16.67 10.18 -21.23
CA VAL A 566 18.06 10.56 -20.97
C VAL A 566 18.70 10.99 -22.28
N GLY A 567 19.43 12.11 -22.23
CA GLY A 567 20.36 12.46 -23.29
C GLY A 567 21.41 11.36 -23.46
N THR A 568 21.88 11.16 -24.68
CA THR A 568 23.06 10.32 -24.92
C THR A 568 24.31 11.17 -24.69
N PRO A 569 25.15 10.92 -23.66
CA PRO A 569 26.41 11.63 -23.51
C PRO A 569 27.30 11.38 -24.71
#